data_AF-A0A7V1K550-F1
#
_entry.id   AF-A0A7V1K550-F1
#
_cell.length_a   1.000
_cell.length_b   1.000
_cell.length_c   1.000
_cell.angle_alpha   90.00
_cell.angle_beta   90.00
_cell.angle_gamma   90.00
#
_symmetry.space_group_name_H-M   'P 1'
#
loop_
_entity.id
_entity.type
_entity.pdbx_description
1 polymer ?
#
loop_
_entity_poly.entity_id
_entity_poly.type
_entity_poly.pdbx_seq_one_letter_code
_entity_poly.pdbx_strand_id
1 'polypeptide(L)'
;MHSLLIVSVAFALFIVCPRMAGMTNVITRATQTNIVQVAVIGTILSLPLTIAMVLIFRQYGLIAALGFCVLTDVGAALFMKEISLKAGIETFIIALFVIIGVKVASIISGWLT
;
A
#
# COMPACT_ATOMS: atom_id res chain seq x y z
N MET A 1 -4.40 -9.99 26.77
CA MET A 1 -3.33 -9.05 26.37
C MET A 1 -2.31 -9.69 25.42
N HIS A 2 -1.81 -10.91 25.66
CA HIS A 2 -0.83 -11.55 24.78
C HIS A 2 -1.31 -11.71 23.32
N SER A 3 -2.57 -12.13 23.10
CA SER A 3 -3.13 -12.27 21.76
C SER A 3 -3.24 -10.95 20.99
N LEU A 4 -3.49 -9.83 21.69
CA LEU A 4 -3.62 -8.51 21.08
C LEU A 4 -2.26 -8.02 20.56
N LEU A 5 -1.19 -8.25 21.33
CA LEU A 5 0.18 -7.95 20.91
C LEU A 5 0.60 -8.81 19.71
N ILE A 6 0.35 -10.12 19.75
CA ILE A 6 0.72 -11.04 18.67
C ILE A 6 0.01 -10.66 17.36
N VAL A 7 -1.31 -10.39 17.42
CA VAL A 7 -2.08 -9.99 16.24
C VAL A 7 -1.64 -8.61 15.72
N SER A 8 -1.31 -7.68 16.62
CA SER A 8 -0.79 -6.36 16.21
C SER A 8 0.57 -6.46 15.52
N VAL A 9 1.46 -7.34 16.01
CA VAL A 9 2.76 -7.61 15.37
C VAL A 9 2.56 -8.25 14.01
N ALA A 10 1.68 -9.25 13.90
CA ALA A 10 1.36 -9.87 12.61
C ALA A 10 0.79 -8.83 11.62
N PHE A 11 -0.12 -7.96 12.07
CA PHE A 11 -0.67 -6.89 11.26
C PHE A 11 0.42 -5.91 10.80
N ALA A 12 1.35 -5.53 11.68
CA ALA A 12 2.48 -4.67 11.31
C ALA A 12 3.39 -5.31 10.25
N LEU A 13 3.59 -6.63 10.29
CA LEU A 13 4.35 -7.36 9.27
C LEU A 13 3.65 -7.34 7.90
N PHE A 14 2.31 -7.32 7.87
CA PHE A 14 1.56 -7.18 6.62
C PHE A 14 1.66 -5.78 6.00
N ILE A 15 1.93 -4.74 6.79
CA ILE A 15 2.16 -3.39 6.28
C ILE A 15 3.47 -3.33 5.47
N VAL A 16 4.47 -4.10 5.88
CA VAL A 16 5.73 -4.24 5.13
C VAL A 16 5.49 -5.13 3.91
N CYS A 17 5.26 -4.50 2.77
CA CYS A 17 4.93 -5.19 1.53
C CYS A 17 6.00 -4.96 0.44
N PRO A 18 6.16 -5.89 -0.51
CA PRO A 18 7.11 -5.74 -1.63
C PRO A 18 6.87 -4.48 -2.44
N ARG A 19 5.62 -3.98 -2.47
CA ARG A 19 5.27 -2.70 -3.09
C ARG A 19 5.98 -1.52 -2.43
N MET A 20 6.03 -1.44 -1.10
CA MET A 20 6.70 -0.36 -0.38
C MET A 20 8.22 -0.35 -0.65
N ALA A 21 8.82 -1.54 -0.75
CA ALA A 21 10.23 -1.68 -1.14
C ALA A 21 10.48 -1.20 -2.57
N GLY A 22 9.61 -1.57 -3.51
CA GLY A 22 9.67 -1.10 -4.91
C GLY A 22 9.60 0.43 -4.99
N MET A 23 8.61 1.03 -4.33
CA MET A 23 8.43 2.50 -4.29
C MET A 23 9.63 3.21 -3.68
N THR A 24 10.21 2.66 -2.61
CA THR A 24 11.41 3.22 -1.99
C THR A 24 12.58 3.30 -2.98
N ASN A 25 12.80 2.25 -3.79
CA ASN A 25 13.83 2.27 -4.83
C ASN A 25 13.55 3.32 -5.92
N VAL A 26 12.29 3.46 -6.34
CA VAL A 26 11.88 4.49 -7.32
C VAL A 26 12.12 5.90 -6.78
N ILE A 27 11.69 6.18 -5.53
CA ILE A 27 11.89 7.48 -4.87
C ILE A 27 13.38 7.79 -4.71
N THR A 28 14.17 6.82 -4.27
CA THR A 28 15.62 7.00 -4.10
C THR A 28 16.33 7.33 -5.41
N ARG A 29 15.87 6.76 -6.53
CA ARG A 29 16.42 7.05 -7.85
C ARG A 29 15.96 8.40 -8.40
N ALA A 30 14.74 8.83 -8.07
CA ALA A 30 14.17 10.10 -8.50
C ALA A 30 14.63 11.28 -7.62
N THR A 31 14.97 11.04 -6.36
CA THR A 31 15.23 12.06 -5.35
C THR A 31 16.48 11.73 -4.53
N GLN A 32 17.38 12.71 -4.33
CA GLN A 32 18.59 12.57 -3.48
C GLN A 32 18.29 12.69 -1.96
N THR A 33 17.09 12.32 -1.53
CA THR A 33 16.65 12.43 -0.13
C THR A 33 17.03 11.23 0.70
N ASN A 34 17.28 11.43 2.00
CA ASN A 34 17.55 10.34 2.93
C ASN A 34 16.34 9.40 3.04
N ILE A 35 16.51 8.16 2.56
CA ILE A 35 15.49 7.12 2.51
C ILE A 35 14.87 6.84 3.88
N VAL A 36 15.69 6.84 4.94
CA VAL A 36 15.23 6.54 6.30
C VAL A 36 14.28 7.63 6.79
N GLN A 37 14.58 8.90 6.50
CA GLN A 37 13.68 10.01 6.86
C GLN A 37 12.37 9.94 6.09
N VAL A 38 12.41 9.62 4.78
CA VAL A 38 11.21 9.43 3.96
C VAL A 38 10.36 8.27 4.50
N ALA A 39 10.99 7.17 4.91
CA ALA A 39 10.29 6.02 5.48
C ALA A 39 9.62 6.36 6.82
N VAL A 40 10.32 7.06 7.72
CA VAL A 40 9.77 7.46 9.03
C VAL A 40 8.62 8.45 8.86
N ILE A 41 8.82 9.52 8.11
CA ILE A 41 7.80 10.56 7.87
C ILE A 41 6.60 9.95 7.13
N GLY A 42 6.88 9.15 6.08
CA GLY A 42 5.85 8.44 5.32
C GLY A 42 5.03 7.48 6.17
N THR A 43 5.66 6.79 7.12
CA THR A 43 4.96 5.88 8.05
C THR A 43 4.01 6.66 8.97
N ILE A 44 4.46 7.78 9.53
CA ILE A 44 3.62 8.66 10.37
C ILE A 44 2.42 9.17 9.57
N LEU A 45 2.64 9.61 8.33
CA LEU A 45 1.57 10.05 7.44
C LEU A 45 0.63 8.90 7.01
N SER A 46 1.14 7.67 6.91
CA SER A 46 0.35 6.49 6.53
C SER A 46 -0.54 5.95 7.66
N LEU A 47 -0.24 6.26 8.91
CA LEU A 47 -1.00 5.81 10.08
C LEU A 47 -2.49 6.20 10.01
N PRO A 48 -2.87 7.47 9.78
CA PRO A 48 -4.28 7.85 9.64
C PRO A 48 -4.97 7.19 8.44
N LEU A 49 -4.26 6.99 7.33
CA LEU A 49 -4.78 6.28 6.15
C LEU A 49 -5.07 4.81 6.45
N THR A 50 -4.20 4.17 7.23
CA THR A 50 -4.37 2.77 7.65
C THR A 50 -5.56 2.63 8.57
N ILE A 51 -5.72 3.55 9.53
CA ILE A 51 -6.89 3.60 10.42
C ILE A 51 -8.17 3.81 9.59
N ALA A 52 -8.16 4.74 8.63
CA ALA A 52 -9.30 4.99 7.75
C ALA A 52 -9.68 3.73 6.95
N MET A 53 -8.69 3.01 6.38
CA MET A 53 -8.93 1.75 5.67
C MET A 53 -9.60 0.71 6.57
N VAL A 54 -9.13 0.54 7.81
CA VAL A 54 -9.73 -0.40 8.77
C VAL A 54 -11.16 0.01 9.15
N LEU A 55 -11.43 1.30 9.32
CA LEU A 55 -12.78 1.80 9.60
C LEU A 55 -13.73 1.58 8.40
N ILE A 56 -13.26 1.83 7.18
CA ILE A 56 -13.99 1.55 5.94
C ILE A 56 -14.27 0.06 5.82
N PHE A 57 -13.28 -0.80 6.06
CA PHE A 57 -13.44 -2.24 6.06
C PHE A 57 -14.51 -2.69 7.07
N ARG A 58 -14.47 -2.14 8.28
CA ARG A 58 -15.45 -2.45 9.34
C ARG A 58 -16.88 -2.04 8.95
N GLN A 59 -17.06 -0.90 8.29
CA GLN A 59 -18.38 -0.35 8.00
C GLN A 59 -18.97 -0.81 6.66
N TYR A 60 -18.14 -0.95 5.62
CA TYR A 60 -18.57 -1.19 4.24
C TYR A 60 -18.02 -2.50 3.65
N GLY A 61 -17.23 -3.25 4.43
CA GLY A 61 -16.69 -4.54 4.03
C GLY A 61 -15.47 -4.47 3.11
N LEU A 62 -15.05 -5.63 2.62
CA LEU A 62 -13.82 -5.84 1.88
C LEU A 62 -13.75 -5.01 0.58
N ILE A 63 -14.83 -4.97 -0.20
CA ILE A 63 -14.84 -4.31 -1.52
C ILE A 63 -14.62 -2.80 -1.38
N ALA A 64 -15.22 -2.17 -0.38
CA ALA A 64 -15.04 -0.74 -0.12
C ALA A 64 -13.62 -0.42 0.36
N ALA A 65 -13.05 -1.27 1.22
CA ALA A 65 -11.66 -1.12 1.66
C ALA A 65 -10.68 -1.26 0.48
N LEU A 66 -10.91 -2.25 -0.41
CA LEU A 66 -10.13 -2.40 -1.63
C LEU A 66 -10.27 -1.18 -2.55
N GLY A 67 -11.48 -0.65 -2.71
CA GLY A 67 -11.72 0.59 -3.46
C GLY A 67 -10.93 1.78 -2.89
N PHE A 68 -10.92 1.94 -1.56
CA PHE A 68 -10.13 2.97 -0.89
C PHE A 68 -8.62 2.79 -1.14
N CYS A 69 -8.09 1.57 -1.04
CA CYS A 69 -6.69 1.28 -1.35
C CYS A 69 -6.34 1.64 -2.80
N VAL A 70 -7.20 1.30 -3.76
CA VAL A 70 -6.98 1.66 -5.17
C VAL A 70 -6.98 3.18 -5.36
N LEU A 71 -7.88 3.91 -4.70
CA LEU A 71 -7.89 5.38 -4.75
C LEU A 71 -6.61 5.99 -4.18
N THR A 72 -6.12 5.49 -3.05
CA THR A 72 -4.84 5.95 -2.48
C THR A 72 -3.66 5.62 -3.39
N ASP A 73 -3.71 4.52 -4.13
CA ASP A 73 -2.67 4.11 -5.08
C ASP A 73 -2.61 5.01 -6.31
N VAL A 74 -3.78 5.38 -6.84
CA VAL A 74 -3.89 6.37 -7.92
C VAL A 74 -3.41 7.73 -7.44
N GLY A 75 -3.80 8.15 -6.23
CA GLY A 75 -3.30 9.38 -5.61
C GLY A 75 -1.78 9.39 -5.51
N ALA A 76 -1.18 8.32 -5.01
CA ALA A 76 0.27 8.17 -4.92
C ALA A 76 0.96 8.25 -6.29
N ALA A 77 0.38 7.62 -7.33
CA ALA A 77 0.90 7.69 -8.69
C ALA A 77 0.88 9.13 -9.24
N LEU A 78 -0.17 9.91 -8.94
CA LEU A 78 -0.28 11.31 -9.32
C LEU A 78 0.77 12.18 -8.62
N PHE A 79 0.96 12.02 -7.30
CA PHE A 79 2.01 12.74 -6.58
C PHE A 79 3.42 12.37 -7.05
N MET A 80 3.66 11.09 -7.39
CA MET A 80 4.95 10.65 -7.94
C MET A 80 5.23 11.20 -9.34
N LYS A 81 4.19 11.41 -10.15
CA LYS A 81 4.31 12.01 -11.49
C LYS A 81 4.89 13.42 -11.41
N GLU A 82 4.53 14.19 -10.39
CA GLU A 82 5.07 15.55 -10.15
C GLU A 82 6.58 15.53 -9.83
N ILE A 83 7.08 14.46 -9.22
CA ILE A 83 8.50 14.30 -8.90
C ILE A 83 9.27 13.82 -10.14
N SER A 84 8.79 12.76 -10.79
CA SER A 84 9.28 12.37 -12.11
C SER A 84 8.25 11.58 -12.90
N LEU A 85 8.16 11.88 -14.20
CA LEU A 85 7.25 11.20 -15.12
C LEU A 85 7.54 9.69 -15.19
N LYS A 86 8.82 9.29 -15.08
CA LYS A 86 9.24 7.89 -15.02
C LYS A 86 8.76 7.19 -13.74
N ALA A 87 8.95 7.82 -12.56
CA ALA A 87 8.48 7.27 -11.29
C ALA A 87 6.95 7.11 -11.27
N GLY A 88 6.22 8.09 -11.82
CA GLY A 88 4.77 8.02 -11.95
C GLY A 88 4.32 6.80 -12.78
N ILE A 89 4.97 6.55 -13.93
CA ILE A 89 4.67 5.39 -14.79
C ILE A 89 5.00 4.07 -14.07
N GLU A 90 6.18 3.95 -13.45
CA GLU A 90 6.55 2.75 -12.70
C GLU A 90 5.56 2.47 -11.55
N THR A 91 5.15 3.51 -10.84
CA THR A 91 4.15 3.43 -9.76
C THR A 91 2.79 2.95 -10.29
N PHE A 92 2.37 3.48 -11.45
CA PHE A 92 1.12 3.10 -12.09
C PHE A 92 1.11 1.63 -12.54
N ILE A 93 2.22 1.16 -13.12
CA ILE A 93 2.39 -0.25 -13.51
C ILE A 93 2.30 -1.15 -12.28
N ILE A 94 3.00 -0.83 -11.20
CA ILE A 94 2.95 -1.60 -9.95
C ILE A 94 1.52 -1.66 -9.39
N ALA A 95 0.80 -0.54 -9.38
CA ALA A 95 -0.59 -0.49 -8.91
C ALA A 95 -1.51 -1.41 -9.72
N LEU A 96 -1.38 -1.44 -11.07
CA LEU A 96 -2.13 -2.35 -11.92
C LEU A 96 -1.86 -3.83 -11.60
N PHE A 97 -0.59 -4.19 -11.42
CA PHE A 97 -0.22 -5.57 -11.06
C PHE A 97 -0.83 -6.01 -9.73
N VAL A 98 -0.87 -5.11 -8.74
CA VAL A 98 -1.47 -5.43 -7.43
C VAL A 98 -2.98 -5.62 -7.55
N ILE A 99 -3.69 -4.77 -8.29
CA ILE A 99 -5.14 -4.92 -8.52
C ILE A 99 -5.45 -6.28 -9.17
N ILE A 100 -4.69 -6.62 -10.21
CA ILE A 100 -4.85 -7.91 -10.90
C ILE A 100 -4.50 -9.06 -9.95
N GLY A 101 -3.40 -8.97 -9.23
CA GLY A 101 -2.94 -9.99 -8.29
C GLY A 101 -3.96 -10.30 -7.19
N VAL A 102 -4.58 -9.27 -6.59
CA VAL A 102 -5.64 -9.45 -5.58
C VAL A 102 -6.86 -10.14 -6.18
N LYS A 103 -7.27 -9.76 -7.40
CA LYS A 103 -8.42 -10.37 -8.08
C LYS A 103 -8.14 -11.84 -8.43
N VAL A 104 -6.96 -12.13 -8.97
CA VAL A 104 -6.52 -13.50 -9.28
C VAL A 104 -6.45 -14.35 -8.02
N ALA A 105 -5.86 -13.83 -6.94
CA ALA A 105 -5.80 -14.54 -5.67
C ALA A 105 -7.19 -14.92 -5.15
N SER A 106 -8.15 -13.98 -5.18
CA SER A 106 -9.53 -14.24 -4.76
C SER A 106 -10.24 -15.28 -5.63
N ILE A 107 -9.97 -15.30 -6.95
CA ILE A 107 -10.54 -16.31 -7.85
C ILE A 107 -9.96 -17.67 -7.51
N ILE A 108 -8.62 -17.80 -7.49
CA ILE A 108 -7.96 -19.09 -7.27
C ILE A 108 -8.31 -19.66 -5.89
N SER A 109 -8.32 -18.84 -4.83
CA SER A 109 -8.71 -19.29 -3.49
C SER A 109 -10.16 -19.77 -3.45
N GLY A 110 -11.04 -19.15 -4.24
CA GLY A 110 -12.44 -19.57 -4.39
C GLY A 110 -12.62 -20.88 -5.18
N TRP A 111 -11.61 -21.36 -5.91
CA TRP A 111 -11.61 -22.69 -6.54
C TRP A 111 -11.02 -23.77 -5.63
N LEU A 112 -10.24 -23.37 -4.61
CA LEU A 112 -9.62 -24.28 -3.65
C LEU A 112 -10.51 -24.59 -2.45
N THR A 113 -11.61 -23.85 -2.28
CA THR A 113 -12.59 -23.99 -1.18
C THR A 113 -13.92 -24.46 -1.74
#